data_AF-A0AB37HLR9-F1
#
_entry.id   AF-A0AB37HLR9-F1
#
_cell.length_a   1.000
_cell.length_b   1.000
_cell.length_c   1.000
_cell.angle_alpha   90.00
_cell.angle_beta   90.00
_cell.angle_gamma   90.00
#
_symmetry.space_group_name_H-M   'P 1'
#
loop_
_entity.id
_entity.type
_entity.pdbx_description
1 polymer ?
#
loop_
_entity_poly.entity_id
_entity_poly.type
_entity_poly.pdbx_seq_one_letter_code
_entity_poly.pdbx_strand_id
1 'polypeptide(L)'
;MGYLEKHRQRLSFELKEEFKLRDVLHVVGIPESSYHYHIKMMKKVNPDQGLEDLIQSIFEENDGNYGYRRIHLELGNRGYKVNHKRIQRIMKKLGLKGKKFWRKHASIVLTKVLLEKLRRTLLIVDFILMCPIKS
;
A
#
# COMPACT_ATOMS: atom_id res chain seq x y z
N MET A 1 -4.55 15.52 -13.57
CA MET A 1 -4.71 14.84 -14.86
C MET A 1 -5.98 14.02 -14.83
N GLY A 2 -7.02 14.50 -15.52
CA GLY A 2 -8.29 13.78 -15.62
C GLY A 2 -8.14 12.46 -16.38
N TYR A 3 -9.03 11.51 -16.10
CA TYR A 3 -9.01 10.16 -16.69
C TYR A 3 -9.02 10.18 -18.24
N LEU A 4 -9.82 11.08 -18.82
CA LEU A 4 -9.96 11.27 -20.26
C LEU A 4 -8.65 11.67 -20.96
N GLU A 5 -7.84 12.50 -20.32
CA GLU A 5 -6.61 13.01 -20.92
C GLU A 5 -5.50 11.96 -20.96
N LYS A 6 -5.46 11.06 -19.96
CA LYS A 6 -4.58 9.88 -19.99
C LYS A 6 -4.96 8.92 -21.12
N HIS A 7 -6.26 8.74 -21.38
CA HIS A 7 -6.75 7.89 -22.47
C HIS A 7 -6.35 8.43 -23.84
N ARG A 8 -6.56 9.73 -24.07
CA ARG A 8 -6.13 10.42 -25.30
C ARG A 8 -4.63 10.27 -25.53
N GLN A 9 -3.82 10.49 -24.49
CA GLN A 9 -2.37 10.31 -24.58
C GLN A 9 -1.99 8.89 -24.96
N ARG A 10 -2.62 7.88 -24.35
CA ARG A 10 -2.38 6.47 -24.67
C ARG A 10 -2.71 6.13 -26.13
N LEU A 11 -3.89 6.54 -26.61
CA LEU A 11 -4.31 6.38 -28.00
C LEU A 11 -3.32 7.05 -28.97
N SER A 12 -2.80 8.23 -28.62
CA SER A 12 -1.81 8.92 -29.46
C SER A 12 -0.47 8.18 -29.55
N PHE A 13 -0.10 7.38 -28.54
CA PHE A 13 1.11 6.55 -28.60
C PHE A 13 0.89 5.31 -29.46
N GLU A 14 -0.26 4.65 -29.31
CA GLU A 14 -0.63 3.46 -30.08
C GLU A 14 -0.72 3.77 -31.59
N LEU A 15 -1.42 4.86 -31.96
CA LEU A 15 -1.63 5.23 -33.36
C LEU A 15 -0.41 5.85 -34.06
N LYS A 16 0.61 6.27 -33.31
CA LYS A 16 1.83 6.87 -33.88
C LYS A 16 2.66 5.84 -34.68
N GLU A 17 2.56 4.55 -34.36
CA GLU A 17 3.35 3.53 -35.04
C GLU A 17 2.91 3.34 -36.50
N GLU A 18 1.65 3.66 -36.81
CA GLU A 18 1.03 3.44 -38.12
C GLU A 18 0.81 4.72 -38.93
N PHE A 19 0.64 5.87 -38.27
CA PHE A 19 0.23 7.13 -38.90
C PHE A 19 1.18 8.30 -38.63
N LYS A 20 1.07 9.35 -39.45
CA LYS A 20 1.83 10.60 -39.24
C LYS A 20 1.39 11.28 -37.95
N LEU A 21 2.35 11.74 -37.15
CA LEU A 21 2.11 12.31 -35.82
C LEU A 21 1.14 13.50 -35.82
N ARG A 22 1.23 14.41 -36.81
CA ARG A 22 0.33 15.58 -36.90
C ARG A 22 -1.13 15.17 -37.04
N ASP A 23 -1.40 14.15 -37.86
CA ASP A 23 -2.76 13.68 -38.13
C ASP A 23 -3.35 13.00 -36.88
N VAL A 24 -2.54 12.17 -36.21
CA VAL A 24 -2.92 11.52 -34.94
C VAL A 24 -3.26 12.54 -33.86
N LEU A 25 -2.40 13.56 -33.69
CA LEU A 25 -2.61 14.61 -32.68
C LEU A 25 -3.85 15.45 -32.97
N HIS A 26 -4.15 15.71 -34.24
CA HIS A 26 -5.36 16.42 -34.66
C HIS A 26 -6.62 15.63 -34.32
N VAL A 27 -6.67 14.34 -34.66
CA VAL A 27 -7.83 13.46 -34.41
C VAL A 27 -8.07 13.25 -32.90
N VAL A 28 -7.00 13.05 -32.13
CA VAL A 28 -7.08 12.83 -30.68
C VAL A 28 -7.32 14.14 -29.91
N GLY A 29 -7.08 15.29 -30.54
CA GLY A 29 -7.27 16.62 -29.95
C GLY A 29 -6.20 16.97 -28.91
N ILE A 30 -4.95 16.58 -29.14
CA ILE A 30 -3.81 16.91 -28.26
C ILE A 30 -2.89 17.93 -28.96
N PRO A 31 -2.51 19.04 -28.30
CA PRO A 31 -1.50 19.94 -28.83
C PRO A 31 -0.12 19.28 -28.98
N GLU A 32 0.60 19.60 -30.05
CA GLU A 32 1.95 19.06 -30.31
C GLU A 32 2.95 19.40 -29.20
N SER A 33 2.83 20.58 -28.59
CA SER A 33 3.62 20.99 -27.42
C SER A 33 3.42 20.07 -26.21
N SER A 34 2.16 19.70 -25.92
CA SER A 34 1.81 18.75 -24.86
C SER A 34 2.41 17.37 -25.14
N TYR A 35 2.32 16.89 -26.38
CA TYR A 35 2.90 15.61 -26.77
C TYR A 35 4.43 15.57 -26.54
N HIS A 36 5.16 16.57 -27.02
CA HIS A 36 6.62 16.65 -26.83
C HIS A 36 7.01 16.85 -25.37
N TYR A 37 6.22 17.60 -24.59
CA TYR A 37 6.40 17.72 -23.15
C TYR A 37 6.31 16.35 -22.46
N HIS A 38 5.30 15.54 -22.80
CA HIS A 38 5.13 14.20 -22.24
C HIS A 38 6.26 13.26 -22.63
N ILE A 39 6.69 13.26 -23.89
CA ILE A 39 7.89 12.51 -24.33
C ILE A 39 9.11 12.91 -23.52
N LYS A 40 9.33 14.21 -23.32
CA LYS A 40 10.48 14.72 -22.56
C LYS A 40 10.42 14.30 -21.09
N MET A 41 9.23 14.30 -20.49
CA MET A 41 9.02 13.84 -19.11
C MET A 41 9.23 12.33 -18.96
N MET A 42 8.79 11.52 -19.94
CA MET A 42 9.02 10.07 -19.92
C MET A 42 10.50 9.70 -20.06
N LYS A 43 11.25 10.45 -20.87
CA LYS A 43 12.71 10.26 -21.03
C LYS A 43 13.53 10.74 -19.83
N LYS A 44 12.90 11.42 -18.86
CA LYS A 44 13.61 11.94 -17.68
C LYS A 44 13.97 10.78 -16.76
N VAL A 45 15.27 10.52 -16.59
CA VAL A 45 15.78 9.52 -15.64
C VAL A 45 15.28 9.86 -14.24
N ASN A 46 14.75 8.85 -13.55
CA ASN A 46 14.29 9.00 -12.18
C ASN A 46 15.51 9.20 -11.25
N PRO A 47 15.71 10.38 -10.64
CA PRO A 47 16.86 10.61 -9.76
C PRO A 47 16.76 9.79 -8.46
N ASP A 48 15.56 9.29 -8.12
CA ASP A 48 15.31 8.47 -6.95
C ASP A 48 15.48 6.97 -7.23
N GLN A 49 15.83 6.54 -8.46
CA GLN A 49 15.84 5.12 -8.85
C GLN A 49 16.73 4.26 -7.93
N GLY A 50 17.99 4.66 -7.71
CA GLY A 50 18.88 3.88 -6.84
C GLY A 50 18.42 3.82 -5.38
N LEU A 51 17.68 4.84 -4.91
CA LEU A 51 17.10 4.82 -3.57
C LEU A 51 15.81 3.97 -3.51
N GLU A 52 15.04 3.94 -4.60
CA GLU A 52 13.89 3.04 -4.76
C GLU A 52 14.34 1.58 -4.68
N ASP A 53 15.37 1.21 -5.43
CA ASP A 53 15.92 -0.15 -5.48
C ASP A 53 16.48 -0.57 -4.11
N LEU A 54 17.19 0.33 -3.41
CA LEU A 54 17.71 0.07 -2.07
C LEU A 54 16.60 -0.08 -1.01
N ILE A 55 15.55 0.74 -1.07
CA ILE A 55 14.39 0.61 -0.18
C ILE A 55 13.66 -0.70 -0.43
N GLN A 56 13.55 -1.12 -1.69
CA GLN A 56 12.95 -2.39 -2.08
C GLN A 56 13.76 -3.57 -1.52
N SER A 57 15.09 -3.55 -1.68
CA SER A 57 15.95 -4.62 -1.17
C SER A 57 15.82 -4.76 0.34
N ILE A 58 15.90 -3.65 1.09
CA ILE A 58 15.74 -3.65 2.55
C ILE A 58 14.35 -4.16 2.94
N PHE A 59 13.31 -3.81 2.19
CA PHE A 59 11.95 -4.25 2.48
C PHE A 59 11.80 -5.77 2.31
N GLU A 60 12.37 -6.33 1.24
CA GLU A 60 12.36 -7.76 0.94
C GLU A 60 13.22 -8.58 1.90
N GLU A 61 14.43 -8.09 2.23
CA GLU A 61 15.32 -8.68 3.24
C GLU A 61 14.64 -8.83 4.62
N ASN A 62 13.61 -8.02 4.91
CA ASN A 62 12.88 -8.02 6.17
C ASN A 62 11.43 -8.56 6.04
N ASP A 63 11.17 -9.45 5.07
CA ASP A 63 9.89 -10.12 4.82
C ASP A 63 8.70 -9.17 4.60
N GLY A 64 8.98 -7.95 4.14
CA GLY A 64 7.99 -6.89 3.98
C GLY A 64 7.35 -6.40 5.28
N ASN A 65 7.97 -6.67 6.43
CA ASN A 65 7.46 -6.25 7.73
C ASN A 65 7.81 -4.78 8.04
N TYR A 66 8.81 -4.22 7.36
CA TYR A 66 9.34 -2.91 7.69
C TYR A 66 8.50 -1.79 7.08
N GLY A 67 8.08 -0.86 7.94
CA GLY A 67 7.54 0.43 7.52
C GLY A 67 8.64 1.48 7.37
N TYR A 68 8.30 2.65 6.82
CA TYR A 68 9.26 3.73 6.51
C TYR A 68 10.16 4.14 7.69
N ARG A 69 9.66 4.05 8.93
CA ARG A 69 10.46 4.35 10.13
C ARG A 69 11.59 3.34 10.34
N ARG A 70 11.31 2.04 10.15
CA ARG A 70 12.32 0.98 10.29
C ARG A 70 13.32 1.02 9.14
N ILE A 71 12.83 1.24 7.91
CA ILE A 71 13.70 1.42 6.75
C ILE A 71 14.63 2.64 6.91
N HIS A 72 14.14 3.75 7.47
CA HIS A 72 15.00 4.91 7.77
C HIS A 72 16.13 4.59 8.76
N LEU A 73 15.84 3.81 9.80
CA LEU A 73 16.86 3.38 10.76
C LEU A 73 17.88 2.45 10.09
N GLU A 74 17.40 1.48 9.30
CA GLU A 74 18.26 0.54 8.58
C GLU A 74 19.17 1.23 7.56
N LEU A 75 18.64 2.21 6.83
CA LEU A 75 19.43 3.07 5.95
C LEU A 75 20.51 3.83 6.73
N GLY A 76 20.17 4.35 7.92
CA GLY A 76 21.12 4.98 8.82
C GLY A 76 22.23 4.02 9.28
N ASN A 77 21.88 2.77 9.62
CA ASN A 77 22.83 1.72 10.00
C ASN A 77 23.79 1.38 8.85
N ARG A 78 23.31 1.44 7.59
CA ARG A 78 24.12 1.24 6.38
C ARG A 78 24.90 2.49 5.94
N GLY A 79 24.85 3.58 6.71
CA GLY A 79 25.59 4.82 6.45
C GLY A 79 24.87 5.84 5.54
N TYR A 80 23.63 5.57 5.13
CA TYR A 80 22.86 6.49 4.28
C TYR A 80 22.14 7.54 5.12
N LYS A 81 22.41 8.83 4.84
CA LYS A 81 21.69 9.97 5.44
C LYS A 81 20.57 10.42 4.51
N VAL A 82 19.40 9.79 4.63
CA VAL A 82 18.20 10.13 3.84
C VAL A 82 17.08 10.62 4.75
N ASN A 83 16.44 11.73 4.41
CA ASN A 83 15.29 12.23 5.16
C ASN A 83 14.13 11.23 5.16
N HIS A 84 13.59 10.90 6.34
CA HIS A 84 12.44 10.00 6.51
C HIS A 84 11.21 10.37 5.66
N LYS A 85 11.00 11.66 5.37
CA LYS A 85 9.91 12.12 4.48
C LYS A 85 10.12 11.64 3.04
N ARG A 86 11.37 11.62 2.55
CA ARG A 86 11.71 11.15 1.20
C ARG A 86 11.43 9.65 1.07
N ILE A 87 11.86 8.87 2.07
CA ILE A 87 11.57 7.43 2.17
C ILE A 87 10.06 7.17 2.16
N GLN A 88 9.29 7.93 2.97
CA GLN A 88 7.84 7.76 3.03
C GLN A 88 7.16 8.02 1.68
N ARG A 89 7.59 9.05 0.94
CA ARG A 89 7.07 9.32 -0.41
C ARG A 89 7.40 8.18 -1.38
N ILE A 90 8.63 7.69 -1.34
CA ILE A 90 9.09 6.59 -2.20
C ILE A 90 8.29 5.32 -1.91
N MET A 91 8.17 4.92 -0.65
CA MET A 91 7.36 3.75 -0.28
C MET A 91 5.90 3.90 -0.72
N LYS A 92 5.32 5.11 -0.60
CA LYS A 92 3.95 5.36 -1.08
C LYS A 92 3.84 5.24 -2.61
N LYS A 93 4.84 5.72 -3.36
CA LYS A 93 4.92 5.59 -4.81
C LYS A 93 4.98 4.12 -5.24
N LEU A 94 5.79 3.32 -4.54
CA LEU A 94 5.98 1.88 -4.80
C LEU A 94 4.87 1.00 -4.21
N GLY A 95 3.98 1.54 -3.37
CA GLY A 95 2.92 0.78 -2.71
C GLY A 95 3.38 -0.07 -1.53
N LEU A 96 4.63 0.08 -1.08
CA LEU A 96 5.20 -0.69 0.02
C LEU A 96 4.58 -0.30 1.36
N LYS A 97 4.07 -1.29 2.09
CA LYS A 97 3.48 -1.12 3.41
C LYS A 97 3.92 -2.25 4.33
N GLY A 98 4.56 -1.88 5.44
CA GLY A 98 4.90 -2.83 6.48
C GLY A 98 3.65 -3.45 7.11
N LYS A 99 3.71 -4.74 7.46
CA LYS A 99 2.63 -5.43 8.17
C LYS A 99 2.38 -4.76 9.52
N LYS A 100 1.13 -4.34 9.76
CA LYS A 100 0.71 -3.75 11.04
C LYS A 100 0.30 -4.86 11.99
N PHE A 101 1.04 -5.04 13.09
CA PHE A 101 0.61 -5.93 14.17
C PHE A 101 -0.55 -5.29 14.93
N TRP A 102 -1.69 -5.98 14.97
CA TRP A 102 -2.83 -5.59 15.79
C TRP A 102 -2.58 -6.05 17.23
N ARG A 103 -2.38 -5.11 18.16
CA ARG A 103 -2.37 -5.47 19.58
C ARG A 103 -3.81 -5.71 20.02
N LYS A 104 -4.11 -6.92 20.51
CA LYS A 104 -5.36 -7.19 21.21
C LYS A 104 -5.37 -6.39 22.51
N HIS A 105 -6.42 -5.59 22.74
CA HIS A 105 -6.58 -4.88 23.99
C HIS A 105 -6.90 -5.87 25.12
N ALA A 106 -6.25 -5.70 26.28
CA ALA A 106 -6.39 -6.61 27.42
C ALA A 106 -7.84 -6.77 27.90
N SER A 107 -8.65 -5.70 27.81
CA SER A 107 -10.07 -5.73 28.18
C SER A 107 -10.87 -6.75 27.35
N ILE A 108 -10.60 -6.89 26.06
CA ILE A 108 -11.31 -7.82 25.14
C ILE A 108 -10.98 -9.29 25.49
N VAL A 109 -9.77 -9.54 26.01
CA VAL A 109 -9.36 -10.88 26.45
C VAL A 109 -10.05 -11.24 27.76
N LEU A 110 -10.08 -10.32 28.73
CA LEU A 110 -10.75 -10.49 30.01
C LEU A 110 -12.25 -10.71 29.85
N THR A 111 -12.91 -9.96 28.97
CA THR A 111 -14.35 -10.11 28.73
C THR A 111 -14.69 -11.44 28.07
N LYS A 112 -13.85 -11.98 27.17
CA LYS A 112 -14.02 -13.32 26.61
C LYS A 112 -13.92 -14.41 27.68
N VAL A 113 -12.91 -14.33 28.55
CA VAL A 113 -12.74 -15.27 29.67
C VAL A 113 -13.91 -15.19 30.66
N LEU A 114 -14.40 -13.98 30.96
CA LEU A 114 -15.54 -13.78 31.85
C LEU A 114 -16.84 -14.34 31.25
N LEU A 115 -17.06 -14.17 29.94
CA LEU A 115 -18.20 -14.73 29.20
C LEU A 115 -18.18 -16.26 29.18
N GLU A 116 -17.00 -16.86 28.99
CA GLU A 116 -16.83 -18.33 29.08
C GLU A 116 -17.06 -18.85 30.51
N LYS A 117 -16.64 -18.10 31.54
CA LYS A 117 -16.94 -18.43 32.94
C LYS A 117 -18.43 -18.32 33.27
N LEU A 118 -19.09 -17.25 32.83
CA LEU A 118 -20.55 -17.05 33.00
C LEU A 118 -21.37 -18.11 32.24
N ARG A 119 -20.94 -18.51 31.04
CA ARG A 119 -21.56 -19.63 30.30
C ARG A 119 -21.48 -20.94 31.06
N ARG A 120 -20.34 -21.24 31.70
CA ARG A 120 -20.19 -22.47 32.52
C ARG A 120 -21.09 -22.46 33.74
N THR A 121 -21.23 -21.34 34.42
CA THR A 121 -22.11 -21.22 35.59
C THR A 121 -23.58 -21.33 35.21
N LEU A 122 -24.00 -20.74 34.08
CA LEU A 122 -25.39 -20.79 33.62
C LEU A 122 -25.81 -22.22 33.28
N LEU A 123 -24.95 -22.99 32.58
CA LEU A 123 -25.21 -24.39 32.24
C LEU A 123 -25.34 -25.31 33.47
N ILE A 124 -24.62 -25.02 34.56
CA ILE A 124 -24.74 -25.78 35.82
C ILE A 124 -26.08 -25.49 36.51
N VAL A 125 -26.53 -24.23 36.48
CA VAL A 125 -27.83 -23.83 37.05
C VAL A 125 -28.98 -24.44 36.25
N ASP A 126 -28.88 -24.49 34.92
CA ASP A 126 -29.85 -25.16 34.04
C ASP A 126 -29.92 -26.67 34.31
N PHE A 127 -28.80 -27.31 34.64
CA PHE A 127 -28.75 -28.74 35.00
C PHE A 127 -29.39 -29.03 36.37
N ILE A 128 -29.29 -28.11 37.33
CA ILE A 128 -29.87 -28.26 38.68
C ILE A 128 -31.38 -27.94 38.67
N LEU A 129 -31.83 -26.96 37.87
CA LEU A 129 -33.26 -26.61 37.73
C LEU A 129 -34.06 -27.61 36.87
N MET A 130 -33.39 -28.47 36.09
CA MET A 130 -34.02 -29.53 35.31
C MET A 130 -34.02 -30.90 36.03
N CYS A 131 -33.71 -30.94 37.32
CA CYS A 131 -33.91 -32.14 38.14
C CYS A 131 -35.37 -32.13 38.65
N PRO A 132 -36.30 -32.93 38.07
CA PRO A 132 -37.61 -33.08 38.69
C PRO A 132 -37.35 -33.78 40.02
N ILE A 133 -37.75 -33.14 41.11
CA ILE A 133 -37.89 -33.76 42.42
C ILE A 133 -38.87 -34.92 42.19
N LYS A 134 -38.34 -36.13 41.99
CA LYS A 134 -39.13 -37.35 41.91
C LYS A 134 -39.67 -37.60 43.31
N SER A 135 -40.94 -37.24 43.49
CA SER A 135 -41.83 -37.75 44.54
C SER A 135 -41.97 -39.27 44.44
#